data_AF-A0A0V1F8F5-F1
#
_entry.id   AF-A0A0V1F8F5-F1
#
_cell.length_a   1.000
_cell.length_b   1.000
_cell.length_c   1.000
_cell.angle_alpha   90.00
_cell.angle_beta   90.00
_cell.angle_gamma   90.00
#
_symmetry.space_group_name_H-M   'P 1'
#
loop_
_entity.id
_entity.type
_entity.pdbx_description
1 polymer ?
#
loop_
_entity_poly.entity_id
_entity_poly.type
_entity_poly.pdbx_seq_one_letter_code
_entity_poly.pdbx_strand_id
1 'polypeptide(L)'
;LQIWDKQAVRGSIKRLEDEDIQSEVIELSSSTVCETFISCPISSGDVLAIKLPFLILTVRNMEKYFSFEIHILDSAGVQRRFCVNNFQSCCRIKPDICTVPLRMESGWNTVQFNLMDFTKRAYGTNFIEAQRIIIYANCRLRRVFFSDKPYREDEIPSEFRLLLPVKNCLLANQLCYACVYKRNEVQYRAKWITTLANARHSAAITCSPRTMRQAITAVDIMPSLNYNFKLNIALMNWGYFCTSPSKYLMINARSDNLFKVKKCEEAMMMNRRCVILADGYYETCQKTNKKHFIFLPASPEYRLKVLGEDERYNRKLMHMAGIFIENNEKDDKEGFSFVIITVDASESVSKIHSRMPAILETDEDVLKWLNPDEYPSAAAARLLKPVECTVMETNVKTHCQVPDKDGSIQMRITDFMKPPSPKKQKR
;
A
#
# COMPACT_ATOMS: atom_id res chain seq x y z
N LEU A 1 -26.58 -13.61 8.50
CA LEU A 1 -26.94 -14.99 8.11
C LEU A 1 -28.42 -15.27 8.40
N GLN A 2 -29.34 -14.41 7.94
CA GLN A 2 -30.79 -14.65 8.10
C GLN A 2 -31.34 -15.56 7.01
N ILE A 3 -30.77 -15.48 5.80
CA ILE A 3 -31.15 -16.27 4.61
C ILE A 3 -30.10 -17.33 4.25
N TRP A 4 -29.17 -17.62 5.18
CA TRP A 4 -28.05 -18.52 4.96
C TRP A 4 -28.17 -19.74 5.87
N ASP A 5 -28.11 -20.94 5.28
CA ASP A 5 -27.92 -22.17 6.03
C ASP A 5 -26.46 -22.29 6.49
N LYS A 6 -26.24 -22.98 7.61
CA LYS A 6 -24.95 -23.04 8.31
C LYS A 6 -24.66 -24.49 8.66
N GLN A 7 -23.58 -25.01 8.10
CA GLN A 7 -23.07 -26.33 8.44
C GLN A 7 -21.66 -26.19 9.01
N ALA A 8 -21.44 -26.74 10.20
CA ALA A 8 -20.13 -26.72 10.86
C ALA A 8 -19.84 -28.10 11.45
N VAL A 9 -19.27 -28.98 10.62
CA VAL A 9 -18.74 -30.27 11.07
C VAL A 9 -17.24 -30.09 11.34
N ARG A 10 -16.82 -30.35 12.59
CA ARG A 10 -15.42 -30.22 13.06
C ARG A 10 -14.76 -28.86 12.76
N GLY A 11 -15.58 -27.82 12.72
CA GLY A 11 -15.16 -26.45 12.49
C GLY A 11 -15.95 -25.47 13.35
N SER A 12 -15.80 -24.18 13.08
CA SER A 12 -16.57 -23.14 13.74
C SER A 12 -16.98 -22.02 12.79
N ILE A 13 -18.18 -21.50 13.01
CA ILE A 13 -18.71 -20.30 12.35
C ILE A 13 -18.96 -19.27 13.45
N LYS A 14 -18.18 -18.20 13.48
CA LYS A 14 -18.22 -17.19 14.54
C LYS A 14 -18.34 -15.80 13.95
N ARG A 15 -19.03 -14.90 14.66
CA ARG A 15 -18.91 -13.47 14.42
C ARG A 15 -17.78 -12.95 15.31
N LEU A 16 -16.86 -12.20 14.72
CA LEU A 16 -15.77 -11.56 15.44
C LEU A 16 -15.51 -10.18 14.88
N GLU A 17 -14.94 -9.32 15.69
CA GLU A 17 -14.43 -8.03 15.25
C GLU A 17 -13.02 -8.22 14.68
N ASP A 18 -12.83 -7.88 13.41
CA ASP A 18 -11.54 -8.06 12.76
C ASP A 18 -10.67 -6.82 12.98
N GLU A 19 -9.48 -7.04 13.55
CA GLU A 19 -8.51 -5.99 13.90
C GLU A 19 -8.11 -5.12 12.70
N ASP A 20 -8.12 -5.66 11.48
CA ASP A 20 -7.65 -4.95 10.29
C ASP A 20 -8.71 -4.03 9.72
N ILE A 21 -10.00 -4.33 9.93
CA ILE A 21 -11.15 -3.54 9.44
C ILE A 21 -11.96 -2.84 10.54
N GLN A 22 -11.62 -3.06 11.82
CA GLN A 22 -12.34 -2.58 13.01
C GLN A 22 -13.85 -2.76 12.89
N SER A 23 -14.26 -3.95 12.45
CA SER A 23 -15.66 -4.19 12.19
C SER A 23 -15.98 -5.67 12.17
N GLU A 24 -17.25 -5.98 12.37
CA GLU A 24 -17.72 -7.35 12.49
C GLU A 24 -17.58 -8.12 11.17
N VAL A 25 -17.08 -9.35 11.28
CA VAL A 25 -16.92 -10.30 10.19
C VAL A 25 -17.37 -11.67 10.63
N ILE A 26 -17.64 -12.53 9.66
CA ILE A 26 -17.98 -13.93 9.88
C ILE A 26 -16.74 -14.76 9.58
N GLU A 27 -16.16 -15.38 10.58
CA GLU A 27 -15.07 -16.34 10.41
C GLU A 27 -15.64 -17.75 10.28
N LEU A 28 -15.23 -18.43 9.22
CA LEU A 28 -15.43 -19.87 9.03
C LEU A 28 -14.06 -20.54 9.16
N SER A 29 -13.92 -21.52 10.04
CA SER A 29 -12.68 -22.26 10.24
C SER A 29 -12.94 -23.76 10.33
N SER A 30 -12.12 -24.58 9.68
CA SER A 30 -12.17 -26.04 9.79
C SER A 30 -10.84 -26.67 9.35
N SER A 31 -10.53 -27.86 9.88
CA SER A 31 -9.42 -28.68 9.37
C SER A 31 -9.69 -29.19 7.95
N THR A 32 -10.97 -29.43 7.62
CA THR A 32 -11.41 -29.91 6.31
C THR A 32 -12.30 -28.86 5.66
N VAL A 33 -11.89 -28.31 4.52
CA VAL A 33 -12.57 -27.17 3.85
C VAL A 33 -14.06 -27.44 3.61
N CYS A 34 -14.40 -28.63 3.12
CA CYS A 34 -15.77 -28.97 2.72
C CYS A 34 -16.73 -29.29 3.88
N GLU A 35 -16.22 -29.49 5.10
CA GLU A 35 -17.03 -29.90 6.26
C GLU A 35 -17.72 -28.71 6.96
N THR A 36 -17.25 -27.49 6.72
CA THR A 36 -17.83 -26.26 7.28
C THR A 36 -18.09 -25.26 6.17
N PHE A 37 -19.34 -24.84 6.02
CA PHE A 37 -19.74 -23.88 5.01
C PHE A 37 -21.01 -23.12 5.40
N ILE A 38 -21.25 -22.03 4.70
CA ILE A 38 -22.53 -21.35 4.65
C ILE A 38 -23.07 -21.41 3.23
N SER A 39 -24.38 -21.64 3.07
CA SER A 39 -25.03 -21.70 1.78
C SER A 39 -26.25 -20.78 1.75
N CYS A 40 -26.57 -20.24 0.57
CA CYS A 40 -27.73 -19.38 0.38
C CYS A 40 -28.41 -19.75 -0.95
N PRO A 41 -29.72 -20.05 -0.96
CA PRO A 41 -30.70 -19.89 0.14
C PRO A 41 -30.67 -21.04 1.19
N ILE A 42 -31.45 -20.90 2.27
CA ILE A 42 -31.50 -21.89 3.38
C ILE A 42 -32.01 -23.24 2.90
N SER A 43 -33.10 -23.24 2.14
CA SER A 43 -33.71 -24.45 1.63
C SER A 43 -32.98 -24.91 0.37
N SER A 44 -32.73 -26.22 0.27
CA SER A 44 -32.14 -26.84 -0.92
C SER A 44 -33.05 -26.78 -2.15
N GLY A 45 -34.36 -26.56 -1.97
CA GLY A 45 -35.33 -26.38 -3.05
C GLY A 45 -35.44 -24.95 -3.56
N ASP A 46 -35.01 -23.96 -2.78
CA ASP A 46 -35.13 -22.55 -3.15
C ASP A 46 -33.96 -22.10 -4.04
N VAL A 47 -34.20 -21.06 -4.83
CA VAL A 47 -33.21 -20.40 -5.68
C VAL A 47 -33.18 -18.90 -5.42
N LEU A 48 -32.00 -18.29 -5.56
CA LEU A 48 -31.80 -16.85 -5.42
C LEU A 48 -32.40 -16.04 -6.59
N ALA A 49 -32.41 -16.61 -7.80
CA ALA A 49 -32.88 -15.97 -9.04
C ALA A 49 -32.27 -14.57 -9.31
N ILE A 50 -30.99 -14.38 -8.99
CA ILE A 50 -30.31 -13.08 -9.18
C ILE A 50 -29.77 -12.98 -10.61
N LYS A 51 -30.26 -12.00 -11.37
CA LYS A 51 -29.87 -11.77 -12.78
C LYS A 51 -28.64 -10.87 -12.96
N LEU A 52 -28.08 -10.37 -11.86
CA LEU A 52 -26.91 -9.50 -11.89
C LEU A 52 -25.64 -10.32 -12.19
N PRO A 53 -24.83 -9.93 -13.20
CA PRO A 53 -23.75 -10.76 -13.73
C PRO A 53 -22.46 -10.78 -12.89
N PHE A 54 -22.22 -9.80 -12.04
CA PHE A 54 -21.01 -9.74 -11.22
C PHE A 54 -21.31 -10.19 -9.80
N LEU A 55 -20.57 -11.19 -9.32
CA LEU A 55 -20.57 -11.63 -7.94
C LEU A 55 -19.32 -11.06 -7.24
N ILE A 56 -19.51 -10.35 -6.12
CA ILE A 56 -18.44 -9.72 -5.37
C ILE A 56 -18.39 -10.29 -3.95
N LEU A 57 -17.21 -10.77 -3.55
CA LEU A 57 -16.92 -11.25 -2.20
C LEU A 57 -15.79 -10.44 -1.58
N THR A 58 -16.02 -9.90 -0.39
CA THR A 58 -14.97 -9.30 0.44
C THR A 58 -14.55 -10.31 1.50
N VAL A 59 -13.36 -10.88 1.30
CA VAL A 59 -12.88 -12.05 2.05
C VAL A 59 -11.42 -11.89 2.45
N ARG A 60 -11.09 -12.24 3.70
CA ARG A 60 -9.70 -12.27 4.20
C ARG A 60 -9.05 -13.62 3.90
N ASN A 61 -7.88 -13.59 3.29
CA ASN A 61 -7.02 -14.75 3.13
C ASN A 61 -6.41 -15.13 4.47
N MET A 62 -6.70 -16.34 4.95
CA MET A 62 -6.14 -16.90 6.19
C MET A 62 -4.90 -17.75 5.96
N GLU A 63 -4.31 -17.69 4.76
CA GLU A 63 -3.15 -18.50 4.33
C GLU A 63 -3.41 -20.01 4.46
N LYS A 64 -4.67 -20.39 4.24
CA LYS A 64 -5.20 -21.75 4.31
C LYS A 64 -6.05 -22.04 3.08
N TYR A 65 -6.38 -23.31 2.85
CA TYR A 65 -7.24 -23.71 1.73
C TYR A 65 -8.64 -23.15 1.88
N PHE A 66 -9.09 -22.43 0.86
CA PHE A 66 -10.36 -21.74 0.77
C PHE A 66 -11.02 -22.04 -0.58
N SER A 67 -12.35 -22.16 -0.57
CA SER A 67 -13.17 -22.41 -1.75
C SER A 67 -14.53 -21.73 -1.62
N PHE A 68 -15.13 -21.35 -2.74
CA PHE A 68 -16.54 -21.05 -2.83
C PHE A 68 -17.15 -21.63 -4.11
N GLU A 69 -18.45 -21.88 -4.09
CA GLU A 69 -19.22 -22.39 -5.20
C GLU A 69 -20.37 -21.45 -5.55
N ILE A 70 -20.62 -21.29 -6.84
CA ILE A 70 -21.77 -20.56 -7.36
C ILE A 70 -22.48 -21.41 -8.41
N HIS A 71 -23.77 -21.66 -8.19
CA HIS A 71 -24.65 -22.35 -9.10
C HIS A 71 -25.38 -21.31 -9.93
N ILE A 72 -25.41 -21.54 -11.24
CA ILE A 72 -26.08 -20.68 -12.19
C ILE A 72 -27.00 -21.47 -13.10
N LEU A 73 -27.96 -20.78 -13.72
CA LEU A 73 -28.71 -21.26 -14.86
C LEU A 73 -28.17 -20.61 -16.14
N ASP A 74 -27.91 -21.42 -17.16
CA ASP A 74 -27.51 -20.93 -18.48
C ASP A 74 -28.68 -20.89 -19.48
N SER A 75 -28.44 -20.28 -20.64
CA SER A 75 -29.45 -20.15 -21.71
C SER A 75 -29.84 -21.48 -22.38
N ALA A 76 -29.11 -22.56 -22.12
CA ALA A 76 -29.47 -23.91 -22.55
C ALA A 76 -30.39 -24.61 -21.53
N GLY A 77 -30.77 -23.93 -20.45
CA GLY A 77 -31.57 -24.50 -19.37
C GLY A 77 -30.79 -25.45 -18.47
N VAL A 78 -29.46 -25.44 -18.53
CA VAL A 78 -28.62 -26.33 -17.74
C VAL A 78 -28.10 -25.60 -16.52
N GLN A 79 -28.18 -26.26 -15.37
CA GLN A 79 -27.55 -25.79 -14.14
C GLN A 79 -26.04 -26.06 -14.20
N ARG A 80 -25.25 -25.00 -14.11
CA ARG A 80 -23.77 -25.09 -14.06
C ARG A 80 -23.27 -24.68 -12.69
N ARG A 81 -22.18 -25.28 -12.26
CA ARG A 81 -21.50 -24.98 -10.99
C ARG A 81 -20.09 -24.47 -11.26
N PHE A 82 -19.78 -23.28 -10.78
CA PHE A 82 -18.40 -22.79 -10.73
C PHE A 82 -17.82 -23.03 -9.34
N CYS A 83 -16.79 -23.87 -9.26
CA CYS A 83 -16.02 -24.13 -8.05
C CYS A 83 -14.73 -23.30 -8.08
N VAL A 84 -14.62 -22.28 -7.25
CA VAL A 84 -13.52 -21.32 -7.26
C VAL A 84 -12.69 -21.49 -5.99
N ASN A 85 -11.40 -21.81 -6.11
CA ASN A 85 -10.57 -22.18 -4.95
C ASN A 85 -9.09 -21.85 -5.10
N ASN A 86 -8.37 -21.78 -3.97
CA ASN A 86 -6.97 -21.32 -3.93
C ASN A 86 -5.91 -22.43 -3.93
N PHE A 87 -6.30 -23.70 -4.06
CA PHE A 87 -5.40 -24.85 -4.01
C PHE A 87 -5.24 -25.58 -5.34
N GLN A 88 -5.94 -25.14 -6.38
CA GLN A 88 -5.78 -25.65 -7.74
C GLN A 88 -5.03 -24.66 -8.61
N SER A 89 -4.29 -25.19 -9.58
CA SER A 89 -3.42 -24.44 -10.48
C SER A 89 -3.99 -24.27 -11.89
N CYS A 90 -4.96 -25.10 -12.28
CA CYS A 90 -5.51 -25.11 -13.64
C CYS A 90 -7.04 -25.10 -13.65
N CYS A 91 -7.61 -24.42 -14.65
CA CYS A 91 -9.03 -24.46 -14.93
C CYS A 91 -9.41 -25.85 -15.47
N ARG A 92 -10.53 -26.41 -15.00
CA ARG A 92 -11.07 -27.69 -15.51
C ARG A 92 -12.54 -27.51 -15.82
N ILE A 93 -12.92 -27.76 -17.07
CA ILE A 93 -14.30 -27.61 -17.54
C ILE A 93 -14.86 -29.01 -17.76
N LYS A 94 -15.89 -29.36 -16.99
CA LYS A 94 -16.78 -30.51 -17.20
C LYS A 94 -18.16 -29.98 -17.60
N PRO A 95 -19.05 -30.82 -18.17
CA PRO A 95 -20.36 -30.37 -18.63
C PRO A 95 -21.10 -29.56 -17.58
N ASP A 96 -21.25 -30.06 -16.36
CA ASP A 96 -22.01 -29.43 -15.28
C ASP A 96 -21.16 -28.60 -14.32
N ILE A 97 -19.85 -28.85 -14.24
CA ILE A 97 -18.95 -28.23 -13.26
C ILE A 97 -17.74 -27.60 -13.94
N CYS A 98 -17.50 -26.32 -13.67
CA CYS A 98 -16.28 -25.62 -14.05
C CYS A 98 -15.49 -25.27 -12.79
N THR A 99 -14.24 -25.67 -12.76
CA THR A 99 -13.35 -25.44 -11.65
C THR A 99 -12.35 -24.35 -12.02
N VAL A 100 -12.27 -23.28 -11.21
CA VAL A 100 -11.49 -22.08 -11.50
C VAL A 100 -10.46 -21.82 -10.39
N PRO A 101 -9.17 -21.67 -10.73
CA PRO A 101 -8.16 -21.32 -9.74
C PRO A 101 -8.31 -19.87 -9.27
N LEU A 102 -8.17 -19.66 -7.97
CA LEU A 102 -8.24 -18.36 -7.30
C LEU A 102 -6.88 -18.04 -6.68
N ARG A 103 -6.24 -16.97 -7.12
CA ARG A 103 -5.08 -16.42 -6.42
C ARG A 103 -5.55 -15.32 -5.48
N MET A 104 -5.17 -15.43 -4.22
CA MET A 104 -5.48 -14.43 -3.19
C MET A 104 -4.19 -13.83 -2.65
N GLU A 105 -4.20 -12.53 -2.40
CA GLU A 105 -3.14 -11.83 -1.69
C GLU A 105 -3.28 -12.06 -0.18
N SER A 106 -2.23 -11.80 0.60
CA SER A 106 -2.33 -11.86 2.08
C SER A 106 -3.21 -10.72 2.58
N GLY A 107 -4.06 -10.98 3.57
CA GLY A 107 -5.01 -10.00 4.11
C GLY A 107 -6.36 -9.96 3.38
N TRP A 108 -7.00 -8.79 3.35
CA TRP A 108 -8.35 -8.61 2.80
C TRP A 108 -8.33 -8.49 1.28
N ASN A 109 -9.17 -9.29 0.62
CA ASN A 109 -9.30 -9.36 -0.83
C ASN A 109 -10.74 -9.04 -1.24
N THR A 110 -10.91 -8.35 -2.37
CA THR A 110 -12.21 -8.20 -3.05
C THR A 110 -12.20 -9.05 -4.31
N VAL A 111 -12.86 -10.20 -4.26
CA VAL A 111 -12.99 -11.11 -5.39
C VAL A 111 -14.18 -10.66 -6.23
N GLN A 112 -13.94 -10.33 -7.51
CA GLN A 112 -14.99 -10.03 -8.48
C GLN A 112 -15.07 -11.16 -9.50
N PHE A 113 -16.23 -11.80 -9.61
CA PHE A 113 -16.46 -12.93 -10.49
C PHE A 113 -17.54 -12.61 -11.52
N ASN A 114 -17.16 -12.54 -12.80
CA ASN A 114 -18.05 -12.21 -13.90
C ASN A 114 -18.76 -13.47 -14.42
N LEU A 115 -19.95 -13.77 -13.87
CA LEU A 115 -20.71 -14.97 -14.19
C LEU A 115 -21.06 -15.06 -15.68
N MET A 116 -21.36 -13.93 -16.32
CA MET A 116 -21.68 -13.88 -17.75
C MET A 116 -20.50 -14.32 -18.61
N ASP A 117 -19.33 -13.75 -18.37
CA ASP A 117 -18.13 -13.99 -19.14
C ASP A 117 -17.55 -15.40 -18.89
N PHE A 118 -17.59 -15.89 -17.65
CA PHE A 118 -17.20 -17.26 -17.32
C PHE A 118 -18.13 -18.30 -17.96
N THR A 119 -19.45 -18.07 -17.97
CA THR A 119 -20.41 -18.97 -18.62
C THR A 119 -20.17 -19.03 -20.13
N LYS A 120 -19.99 -17.87 -20.75
CA LYS A 120 -19.74 -17.79 -22.19
C LYS A 120 -18.43 -18.46 -22.61
N ARG A 121 -17.35 -18.27 -21.84
CA ARG A 121 -16.05 -18.89 -22.14
C ARG A 121 -16.00 -20.38 -21.84
N ALA A 122 -16.65 -20.85 -20.77
CA ALA A 122 -16.60 -22.26 -20.39
C ALA A 122 -17.56 -23.12 -21.23
N TYR A 123 -18.74 -22.60 -21.57
CA TYR A 123 -19.84 -23.39 -22.14
C TYR A 123 -20.40 -22.85 -23.46
N GLY A 124 -20.01 -21.65 -23.89
CA GLY A 124 -20.58 -21.01 -25.08
C GLY A 124 -22.02 -20.54 -24.92
N THR A 125 -22.60 -20.64 -23.71
CA THR A 125 -23.97 -20.25 -23.38
C THR A 125 -24.00 -18.91 -22.64
N ASN A 126 -25.19 -18.29 -22.55
CA ASN A 126 -25.36 -17.04 -21.83
C ASN A 126 -25.80 -17.30 -20.38
N PHE A 127 -25.33 -16.47 -19.45
CA PHE A 127 -25.80 -16.46 -18.07
C PHE A 127 -27.24 -15.92 -18.00
N ILE A 128 -28.12 -16.63 -17.29
CA ILE A 128 -29.50 -16.21 -17.03
C ILE A 128 -29.66 -15.71 -15.60
N GLU A 129 -29.28 -16.53 -14.62
CA GLU A 129 -29.40 -16.19 -13.20
C GLU A 129 -28.46 -17.00 -12.31
N ALA A 130 -28.11 -16.42 -11.16
CA ALA A 130 -27.45 -17.09 -10.06
C ALA A 130 -28.50 -17.70 -9.12
N GLN A 131 -28.35 -18.99 -8.84
CA GLN A 131 -29.33 -19.79 -8.11
C GLN A 131 -28.90 -20.07 -6.67
N ARG A 132 -27.61 -20.35 -6.44
CA ARG A 132 -27.10 -20.70 -5.10
C ARG A 132 -25.64 -20.35 -4.94
N ILE A 133 -25.26 -19.83 -3.78
CA ILE A 133 -23.87 -19.61 -3.39
C ILE A 133 -23.53 -20.43 -2.15
N ILE A 134 -22.34 -21.01 -2.14
CA ILE A 134 -21.79 -21.76 -1.01
C ILE A 134 -20.38 -21.23 -0.73
N ILE A 135 -20.08 -20.89 0.51
CA ILE A 135 -18.77 -20.40 0.93
C ILE A 135 -18.22 -21.35 1.98
N TYR A 136 -17.06 -21.94 1.70
CA TYR A 136 -16.43 -22.94 2.57
C TYR A 136 -15.51 -22.33 3.64
N ALA A 137 -14.98 -23.21 4.48
CA ALA A 137 -14.15 -22.85 5.62
C ALA A 137 -12.83 -22.15 5.26
N ASN A 138 -12.16 -21.65 6.30
CA ASN A 138 -10.86 -20.98 6.31
C ASN A 138 -10.86 -19.61 5.64
N CYS A 139 -11.88 -18.83 5.93
CA CYS A 139 -11.95 -17.44 5.53
C CYS A 139 -12.61 -16.56 6.59
N ARG A 140 -12.32 -15.25 6.53
CA ARG A 140 -13.17 -14.24 7.17
C ARG A 140 -13.95 -13.51 6.10
N LEU A 141 -15.27 -13.63 6.16
CA LEU A 141 -16.19 -13.05 5.21
C LEU A 141 -16.80 -11.77 5.79
N ARG A 142 -16.76 -10.70 5.00
CA ARG A 142 -17.40 -9.44 5.34
C ARG A 142 -18.66 -9.19 4.54
N ARG A 143 -18.56 -9.28 3.21
CA ARG A 143 -19.64 -8.94 2.29
C ARG A 143 -19.69 -9.90 1.12
N VAL A 144 -20.92 -10.16 0.68
CA VAL A 144 -21.26 -10.89 -0.53
C VAL A 144 -22.40 -10.11 -1.16
N PHE A 145 -22.21 -9.64 -2.39
CA PHE A 145 -23.25 -8.91 -3.11
C PHE A 145 -23.08 -9.11 -4.61
N PHE A 146 -24.10 -8.72 -5.37
CA PHE A 146 -24.08 -8.76 -6.81
C PHE A 146 -24.15 -7.35 -7.39
N SER A 147 -23.58 -7.16 -8.57
CA SER A 147 -23.66 -5.90 -9.31
C SER A 147 -23.94 -6.10 -10.79
N ASP A 148 -24.49 -5.07 -11.42
CA ASP A 148 -24.77 -5.01 -12.86
C ASP A 148 -23.50 -4.81 -13.69
N LYS A 149 -22.52 -4.08 -13.14
CA LYS A 149 -21.23 -3.77 -13.77
C LYS A 149 -20.09 -3.84 -12.75
N PRO A 150 -18.82 -3.90 -13.20
CA PRO A 150 -17.69 -3.78 -12.29
C PRO A 150 -17.55 -2.31 -11.88
N TYR A 151 -17.94 -2.00 -10.65
CA TYR A 151 -17.78 -0.66 -10.08
C TYR A 151 -16.34 -0.46 -9.62
N ARG A 152 -15.83 0.76 -9.84
CA ARG A 152 -14.56 1.20 -9.26
C ARG A 152 -14.78 1.54 -7.78
N GLU A 153 -13.75 1.46 -6.94
CA GLU A 153 -13.88 1.74 -5.50
C GLU A 153 -14.52 3.11 -5.19
N ASP A 154 -14.27 4.13 -6.02
CA ASP A 154 -14.83 5.47 -5.90
C ASP A 154 -16.34 5.54 -6.21
N GLU A 155 -16.84 4.66 -7.07
CA GLU A 155 -18.26 4.58 -7.43
C GLU A 155 -19.08 3.73 -6.44
N ILE A 156 -18.42 2.85 -5.70
CA ILE A 156 -19.06 2.00 -4.70
C ILE A 156 -19.48 2.87 -3.51
N PRO A 157 -20.73 2.81 -3.01
CA PRO A 157 -21.12 3.52 -1.79
C PRO A 157 -20.24 3.15 -0.58
N SER A 158 -20.06 4.05 0.39
CA SER A 158 -19.18 3.83 1.56
C SER A 158 -19.54 2.54 2.33
N GLU A 159 -20.82 2.20 2.37
CA GLU A 159 -21.37 0.97 2.96
C GLU A 159 -21.06 -0.32 2.19
N PHE A 160 -20.48 -0.25 0.98
CA PHE A 160 -20.03 -1.39 0.19
C PHE A 160 -18.50 -1.39 -0.04
N ARG A 161 -17.82 -0.26 0.19
CA ARG A 161 -16.35 -0.17 0.16
C ARG A 161 -15.71 -1.00 1.27
N LEU A 162 -14.62 -1.69 0.93
CA LEU A 162 -13.69 -2.22 1.91
C LEU A 162 -12.85 -1.04 2.42
N LEU A 163 -13.36 -0.37 3.45
CA LEU A 163 -12.58 0.60 4.20
C LEU A 163 -11.78 -0.21 5.22
N LEU A 164 -10.53 -0.51 4.87
CA LEU A 164 -9.56 -0.82 5.90
C LEU A 164 -9.38 0.50 6.70
N PRO A 165 -9.71 0.59 8.00
CA PRO A 165 -9.16 1.60 8.88
C PRO A 165 -7.67 1.58 8.58
N VAL A 166 -7.20 2.72 8.12
CA VAL A 166 -5.90 2.86 7.48
C VAL A 166 -4.87 2.24 8.42
N LYS A 167 -4.41 1.02 8.13
CA LYS A 167 -3.10 0.58 8.62
C LYS A 167 -2.16 1.59 7.97
N ASN A 168 -1.66 2.53 8.77
CA ASN A 168 -0.95 3.78 8.42
C ASN A 168 0.15 3.65 7.36
N CYS A 169 -0.21 3.22 6.16
CA CYS A 169 0.62 3.01 4.99
C CYS A 169 -0.31 2.98 3.79
N LEU A 170 -0.18 3.95 2.89
CA LEU A 170 -0.98 4.03 1.67
C LEU A 170 -0.72 2.79 0.81
N LEU A 171 -1.78 2.06 0.41
CA LEU A 171 -1.70 1.05 -0.66
C LEU A 171 -1.15 1.69 -1.95
N ALA A 172 -0.56 0.92 -2.86
CA ALA A 172 0.03 1.45 -4.10
C ALA A 172 -0.91 2.39 -4.88
N ASN A 173 -2.21 2.07 -4.95
CA ASN A 173 -3.21 2.93 -5.59
C ASN A 173 -3.53 4.20 -4.77
N GLN A 174 -3.55 4.10 -3.44
CA GLN A 174 -3.77 5.23 -2.53
C GLN A 174 -2.59 6.21 -2.55
N LEU A 175 -1.37 5.71 -2.76
CA LEU A 175 -0.18 6.54 -2.94
C LEU A 175 -0.31 7.42 -4.19
N CYS A 176 -0.79 6.88 -5.33
CA CYS A 176 -1.08 7.68 -6.52
C CYS A 176 -2.15 8.77 -6.30
N TYR A 177 -3.12 8.54 -5.41
CA TYR A 177 -4.10 9.57 -5.03
C TYR A 177 -3.50 10.64 -4.11
N ALA A 178 -2.57 10.24 -3.23
CA ALA A 178 -1.83 11.17 -2.38
C ALA A 178 -0.84 12.04 -3.18
N CYS A 179 -0.30 11.51 -4.28
CA CYS A 179 0.69 12.16 -5.14
C CYS A 179 0.04 12.89 -6.33
N VAL A 180 -0.93 13.76 -6.03
CA VAL A 180 -1.52 14.69 -6.99
C VAL A 180 -1.06 16.10 -6.63
N TYR A 181 -0.31 16.72 -7.54
CA TYR A 181 0.29 18.04 -7.35
C TYR A 181 -0.41 19.05 -8.23
N LYS A 182 -0.61 20.27 -7.71
CA LYS A 182 -1.23 21.35 -8.46
C LYS A 182 -0.24 22.49 -8.73
N ARG A 183 -0.29 23.02 -9.95
CA ARG A 183 0.32 24.31 -10.30
C ARG A 183 -0.65 25.07 -11.18
N ASN A 184 -1.07 26.25 -10.72
CA ASN A 184 -2.15 27.02 -11.34
C ASN A 184 -3.42 26.14 -11.49
N GLU A 185 -4.02 26.11 -12.68
CA GLU A 185 -5.19 25.26 -12.97
C GLU A 185 -4.85 23.82 -13.39
N VAL A 186 -3.56 23.50 -13.53
CA VAL A 186 -3.09 22.20 -14.03
C VAL A 186 -2.81 21.24 -12.86
N GLN A 187 -3.30 20.00 -12.99
CA GLN A 187 -3.05 18.93 -12.03
C GLN A 187 -2.10 17.88 -12.63
N TYR A 188 -1.06 17.55 -11.88
CA TYR A 188 -0.07 16.52 -12.22
C TYR A 188 -0.28 15.32 -11.29
N ARG A 189 -0.53 14.14 -11.86
CA ARG A 189 -0.74 12.90 -11.10
C ARG A 189 0.41 11.94 -11.35
N ALA A 190 1.03 11.47 -10.27
CA ALA A 190 2.08 10.46 -10.35
C ALA A 190 1.50 9.08 -10.69
N LYS A 191 2.19 8.34 -11.58
CA LYS A 191 1.81 6.97 -11.99
C LYS A 191 2.93 5.98 -11.68
N TRP A 192 2.60 4.73 -11.36
CA TRP A 192 3.61 3.69 -11.19
C TRP A 192 4.29 3.34 -12.52
N ILE A 193 5.62 3.16 -12.49
CA ILE A 193 6.35 2.61 -13.64
C ILE A 193 6.14 1.09 -13.69
N THR A 194 5.62 0.59 -14.81
CA THR A 194 5.18 -0.79 -15.04
C THR A 194 6.25 -1.86 -14.85
N THR A 195 7.54 -1.53 -14.92
CA THR A 195 8.65 -2.48 -14.77
C THR A 195 8.83 -3.01 -13.35
N LEU A 196 8.26 -2.35 -12.34
CA LEU A 196 8.34 -2.76 -10.92
C LEU A 196 6.96 -3.07 -10.31
N ALA A 197 5.90 -3.15 -11.12
CA ALA A 197 4.56 -3.54 -10.64
C ALA A 197 4.53 -4.95 -9.98
N ASN A 198 5.53 -5.79 -10.27
CA ASN A 198 5.73 -7.10 -9.64
C ASN A 198 6.64 -7.08 -8.40
N ALA A 199 7.33 -5.97 -8.12
CA ALA A 199 8.15 -5.83 -6.92
C ALA A 199 7.26 -5.35 -5.77
N ARG A 200 7.12 -6.20 -4.74
CA ARG A 200 6.26 -6.00 -3.58
C ARG A 200 6.43 -4.60 -2.97
N HIS A 201 5.43 -3.74 -3.14
CA HIS A 201 5.25 -2.57 -2.27
C HIS A 201 5.03 -3.09 -0.85
N SER A 202 6.00 -2.87 0.03
CA SER A 202 5.87 -3.19 1.45
C SER A 202 5.73 -1.89 2.23
N ALA A 203 4.48 -1.54 2.49
CA ALA A 203 4.06 -0.64 3.54
C ALA A 203 4.77 -0.98 4.87
N ALA A 204 5.68 -0.12 5.34
CA ALA A 204 6.47 -0.35 6.55
C ALA A 204 6.45 0.87 7.48
N ILE A 205 6.06 0.65 8.73
CA ILE A 205 5.98 1.65 9.81
C ILE A 205 7.38 2.17 10.18
N THR A 206 8.40 1.33 10.03
CA THR A 206 9.82 1.69 10.22
C THR A 206 10.62 1.25 9.02
N CYS A 207 11.30 2.21 8.39
CA CYS A 207 12.21 1.97 7.28
C CYS A 207 13.67 2.11 7.74
N SER A 208 14.53 1.18 7.32
CA SER A 208 15.97 1.24 7.58
C SER A 208 16.75 1.25 6.26
N PRO A 209 17.96 1.85 6.25
CA PRO A 209 18.86 1.74 5.12
C PRO A 209 19.11 0.29 4.72
N ARG A 210 19.27 0.03 3.40
CA ARG A 210 19.42 -1.30 2.75
C ARG A 210 18.13 -2.01 2.31
N THR A 211 16.97 -1.43 2.57
CA THR A 211 15.70 -1.97 2.08
C THR A 211 15.24 -1.23 0.81
N MET A 212 14.58 -1.95 -0.11
CA MET A 212 13.87 -1.32 -1.24
C MET A 212 12.72 -0.46 -0.70
N ARG A 213 12.66 0.81 -1.11
CA ARG A 213 11.67 1.79 -0.65
C ARG A 213 11.17 2.66 -1.80
N GLN A 214 10.10 3.40 -1.53
CA GLN A 214 9.35 4.13 -2.55
C GLN A 214 9.97 5.52 -2.73
N ALA A 215 10.22 5.89 -3.99
CA ALA A 215 10.59 7.24 -4.37
C ALA A 215 9.70 7.69 -5.53
N ILE A 216 9.25 8.93 -5.51
CA ILE A 216 8.68 9.58 -6.69
C ILE A 216 9.85 10.06 -7.54
N THR A 217 9.83 9.67 -8.80
CA THR A 217 10.78 10.13 -9.80
C THR A 217 10.01 10.80 -10.92
N ALA A 218 10.42 11.99 -11.33
CA ALA A 218 10.00 12.49 -12.64
C ALA A 218 10.85 11.79 -13.69
N VAL A 219 10.20 11.22 -14.70
CA VAL A 219 10.89 10.70 -15.88
C VAL A 219 10.36 11.50 -17.04
N ASP A 220 11.16 12.44 -17.53
CA ASP A 220 11.00 12.93 -18.89
C ASP A 220 11.82 12.03 -19.81
N ILE A 221 11.13 11.20 -20.59
CA ILE A 221 11.72 10.51 -21.72
C ILE A 221 10.67 10.53 -22.83
N MET A 222 10.74 11.53 -23.70
CA MET A 222 11.15 11.30 -25.09
C MET A 222 11.48 12.61 -25.82
N PRO A 223 12.65 12.72 -26.48
CA PRO A 223 12.92 13.75 -27.47
C PRO A 223 12.17 13.39 -28.76
N SER A 224 10.85 13.51 -28.75
CA SER A 224 10.05 13.61 -29.98
C SER A 224 8.69 14.25 -29.68
N LEU A 225 8.63 15.53 -30.06
CA LEU A 225 7.44 16.27 -30.49
C LEU A 225 6.25 16.52 -29.54
N ASN A 226 6.24 16.17 -28.24
CA ASN A 226 5.22 16.72 -27.33
C ASN A 226 5.67 16.78 -25.85
N TYR A 227 5.95 18.01 -25.38
CA TYR A 227 6.29 18.39 -24.00
C TYR A 227 5.19 18.03 -22.99
N ASN A 228 5.19 16.81 -22.45
CA ASN A 228 4.31 16.44 -21.34
C ASN A 228 5.14 15.92 -20.16
N PHE A 229 5.44 16.82 -19.23
CA PHE A 229 6.07 16.51 -17.94
C PHE A 229 5.25 15.43 -17.19
N LYS A 230 5.82 14.24 -17.02
CA LYS A 230 5.18 13.10 -16.36
C LYS A 230 5.84 12.77 -15.03
N LEU A 231 5.01 12.65 -14.00
CA LEU A 231 5.42 12.20 -12.68
C LEU A 231 5.25 10.68 -12.58
N ASN A 232 6.27 10.01 -12.08
CA ASN A 232 6.24 8.58 -11.88
C ASN A 232 6.59 8.19 -10.44
N ILE A 233 6.12 7.02 -10.02
CA ILE A 233 6.47 6.40 -8.76
C ILE A 233 7.29 5.14 -9.08
N ALA A 234 8.45 5.05 -8.46
CA ALA A 234 9.39 3.95 -8.64
C ALA A 234 9.86 3.40 -7.29
N LEU A 235 10.20 2.11 -7.28
CA LEU A 235 10.89 1.51 -6.14
C LEU A 235 12.40 1.66 -6.36
N MET A 236 13.08 2.13 -5.33
CA MET A 236 14.51 2.39 -5.32
C MET A 236 15.12 1.92 -3.99
N ASN A 237 16.38 1.52 -4.00
CA ASN A 237 17.09 1.15 -2.78
C ASN A 237 17.41 2.39 -1.94
N TRP A 238 17.14 2.35 -0.63
CA TRP A 238 17.60 3.43 0.24
C TRP A 238 19.09 3.28 0.57
N GLY A 239 19.88 4.16 -0.04
CA GLY A 239 21.31 4.31 0.17
C GLY A 239 22.13 3.73 -0.97
N TYR A 240 23.06 4.53 -1.48
CA TYR A 240 24.01 4.13 -2.53
C TYR A 240 25.28 3.54 -1.90
N PHE A 241 25.70 2.37 -2.36
CA PHE A 241 26.93 1.74 -1.87
C PHE A 241 28.15 2.33 -2.58
N CYS A 242 28.88 3.19 -1.87
CA CYS A 242 30.11 3.76 -2.38
C CYS A 242 31.24 2.74 -2.23
N THR A 243 31.98 2.49 -3.30
CA THR A 243 33.11 1.55 -3.32
C THR A 243 34.48 2.23 -3.37
N SER A 244 34.51 3.54 -3.67
CA SER A 244 35.72 4.36 -3.77
C SER A 244 35.46 5.76 -3.22
N PRO A 245 36.37 6.36 -2.44
CA PRO A 245 37.69 5.86 -2.01
C PRO A 245 37.63 4.82 -0.87
N SER A 246 36.51 4.71 -0.17
CA SER A 246 36.27 3.70 0.88
C SER A 246 34.87 3.10 0.72
N LYS A 247 34.68 1.90 1.27
CA LYS A 247 33.37 1.21 1.25
C LYS A 247 32.45 1.76 2.32
N TYR A 248 31.39 2.46 1.93
CA TYR A 248 30.37 2.95 2.86
C TYR A 248 29.00 3.07 2.19
N LEU A 249 27.92 3.03 2.99
CA LEU A 249 26.56 3.24 2.51
C LEU A 249 26.19 4.72 2.64
N MET A 250 26.08 5.42 1.51
CA MET A 250 25.63 6.80 1.45
C MET A 250 24.10 6.86 1.50
N ILE A 251 23.54 7.09 2.68
CA ILE A 251 22.08 7.17 2.89
C ILE A 251 21.55 8.60 2.82
N ASN A 252 22.41 9.57 3.15
CA ASN A 252 22.13 10.99 3.19
C ASN A 252 23.27 11.76 2.52
N ALA A 253 22.96 12.88 1.87
CA ALA A 253 23.94 13.83 1.34
C ALA A 253 23.64 15.23 1.90
N ARG A 254 24.67 16.00 2.27
CA ARG A 254 24.47 17.38 2.72
C ARG A 254 24.31 18.31 1.53
N SER A 255 23.36 19.24 1.61
CA SER A 255 23.07 20.21 0.54
C SER A 255 24.30 21.05 0.12
N ASP A 256 25.14 21.44 1.08
CA ASP A 256 26.38 22.21 0.89
C ASP A 256 27.46 21.47 0.07
N ASN A 257 27.38 20.13 0.02
CA ASN A 257 28.36 19.26 -0.62
C ASN A 257 27.80 18.52 -1.84
N LEU A 258 26.55 18.81 -2.26
CA LEU A 258 25.92 18.14 -3.41
C LEU A 258 26.73 18.25 -4.69
N PHE A 259 27.32 19.43 -4.95
CA PHE A 259 28.15 19.68 -6.14
C PHE A 259 29.65 19.42 -5.91
N LYS A 260 30.03 18.87 -4.74
CA LYS A 260 31.42 18.54 -4.41
C LYS A 260 31.67 17.05 -4.36
N VAL A 261 30.65 16.28 -3.98
CA VAL A 261 30.71 14.82 -3.95
C VAL A 261 30.44 14.31 -5.36
N LYS A 262 31.48 13.77 -6.03
CA LYS A 262 31.45 13.31 -7.43
C LYS A 262 30.14 12.60 -7.84
N LYS A 263 29.71 11.60 -7.06
CA LYS A 263 28.48 10.84 -7.37
C LYS A 263 27.19 11.66 -7.21
N CYS A 264 27.15 12.58 -6.25
CA CYS A 264 26.01 13.51 -6.08
C CYS A 264 25.99 14.55 -7.19
N GLU A 265 27.16 15.07 -7.56
CA GLU A 265 27.34 16.04 -8.64
C GLU A 265 26.92 15.44 -9.99
N GLU A 266 27.42 14.24 -10.31
CA GLU A 266 27.00 13.45 -11.49
C GLU A 266 25.47 13.30 -11.55
N ALA A 267 24.84 12.91 -10.42
CA ALA A 267 23.39 12.75 -10.36
C ALA A 267 22.65 14.09 -10.59
N MET A 268 23.11 15.18 -9.97
CA MET A 268 22.53 16.51 -10.17
C MET A 268 22.69 17.00 -11.60
N MET A 269 23.85 16.79 -12.23
CA MET A 269 24.09 17.17 -13.63
C MET A 269 23.26 16.35 -14.62
N MET A 270 23.01 15.08 -14.30
CA MET A 270 22.12 14.19 -15.08
C MET A 270 20.64 14.37 -14.75
N ASN A 271 20.26 15.41 -13.98
CA ASN A 271 18.88 15.67 -13.57
C ASN A 271 18.22 14.49 -12.82
N ARG A 272 19.01 13.67 -12.13
CA ARG A 272 18.54 12.51 -11.36
C ARG A 272 18.02 12.92 -9.99
N ARG A 273 17.02 13.81 -9.97
CA ARG A 273 16.35 14.32 -8.77
C ARG A 273 15.08 13.51 -8.50
N CYS A 274 14.84 13.20 -7.24
CA CYS A 274 13.66 12.47 -6.80
C CYS A 274 13.07 13.08 -5.52
N VAL A 275 11.86 12.66 -5.19
CA VAL A 275 11.18 13.01 -3.95
C VAL A 275 10.85 11.73 -3.19
N ILE A 276 11.34 11.62 -1.96
CA ILE A 276 11.09 10.49 -1.08
C ILE A 276 9.83 10.78 -0.29
N LEU A 277 8.90 9.83 -0.30
CA LEU A 277 7.65 9.92 0.44
C LEU A 277 7.77 9.25 1.80
N ALA A 278 7.31 9.94 2.84
CA ALA A 278 7.20 9.37 4.18
C ALA A 278 6.10 10.07 4.99
N ASP A 279 5.54 9.39 5.98
CA ASP A 279 4.65 10.02 6.97
C ASP A 279 5.41 10.96 7.92
N GLY A 280 6.72 10.77 8.02
CA GLY A 280 7.65 11.48 8.88
C GLY A 280 8.95 10.69 8.99
N TYR A 281 9.89 11.18 9.79
CA TYR A 281 11.15 10.49 10.05
C TYR A 281 11.44 10.40 11.54
N TYR A 282 12.23 9.41 11.93
CA TYR A 282 12.68 9.25 13.30
C TYR A 282 14.06 9.84 13.47
N GLU A 283 14.30 10.52 14.59
CA GLU A 283 15.62 10.99 14.97
C GLU A 283 15.85 10.79 16.48
N THR A 284 17.10 10.54 16.85
CA THR A 284 17.48 10.35 18.25
C THR A 284 18.11 11.63 18.78
N CYS A 285 17.58 12.17 19.87
CA CYS A 285 18.14 13.36 20.51
C CYS A 285 19.52 13.03 21.07
N GLN A 286 20.55 13.74 20.60
CA GLN A 286 21.94 13.46 20.98
C GLN A 286 22.20 13.64 22.49
N LYS A 287 21.45 14.54 23.15
CA LYS A 287 21.63 14.85 24.58
C LYS A 287 20.93 13.85 25.50
N THR A 288 19.71 13.45 25.14
CA THR A 288 18.86 12.61 26.01
C THR A 288 18.81 11.14 25.58
N ASN A 289 19.36 10.83 24.40
CA ASN A 289 19.28 9.54 23.73
C ASN A 289 17.83 9.05 23.52
N LYS A 290 16.85 9.96 23.55
CA LYS A 290 15.44 9.67 23.33
C LYS A 290 15.08 9.79 21.86
N LYS A 291 14.23 8.87 21.38
CA LYS A 291 13.74 8.87 20.01
C LYS A 291 12.54 9.77 19.83
N HIS A 292 12.56 10.56 18.77
CA HIS A 292 11.49 11.45 18.39
C HIS A 292 11.01 11.11 16.98
N PHE A 293 9.70 11.21 16.78
CA PHE A 293 9.09 11.17 15.46
C PHE A 293 8.81 12.60 15.02
N ILE A 294 9.30 12.96 13.85
CA ILE A 294 9.26 14.30 13.28
C ILE A 294 8.41 14.25 12.02
N PHE A 295 7.37 15.07 11.95
CA PHE A 295 6.39 15.05 10.87
C PHE A 295 5.89 16.45 10.53
N LEU A 296 5.29 16.59 9.33
CA LEU A 296 4.60 17.82 8.94
C LEU A 296 3.15 17.80 9.46
N PRO A 297 2.68 18.84 10.16
CA PRO A 297 1.29 18.92 10.57
C PRO A 297 0.37 18.99 9.33
N ALA A 298 -0.74 18.25 9.36
CA ALA A 298 -1.77 18.37 8.34
C ALA A 298 -2.57 19.67 8.54
N SER A 299 -2.75 20.46 7.49
CA SER A 299 -3.71 21.59 7.54
C SER A 299 -5.15 21.07 7.64
N PRO A 300 -6.10 21.87 8.15
CA PRO A 300 -7.51 21.50 8.16
C PRO A 300 -8.10 21.21 6.77
N GLU A 301 -7.47 21.69 5.71
CA GLU A 301 -7.85 21.49 4.30
C GLU A 301 -7.14 20.28 3.66
N TYR A 302 -6.24 19.63 4.40
CA TYR A 302 -5.47 18.51 3.88
C TYR A 302 -6.37 17.32 3.56
N ARG A 303 -6.22 16.81 2.33
CA ARG A 303 -7.15 15.86 1.69
C ARG A 303 -7.09 14.45 2.28
N LEU A 304 -5.98 14.11 2.93
CA LEU A 304 -5.78 12.84 3.61
C LEU A 304 -5.93 13.09 5.11
N LYS A 305 -7.18 13.31 5.56
CA LYS A 305 -7.47 13.31 7.00
C LYS A 305 -7.56 11.87 7.49
N VAL A 306 -6.83 11.56 8.55
CA VAL A 306 -7.07 10.32 9.31
C VAL A 306 -8.31 10.55 10.16
N LEU A 307 -9.46 10.03 9.70
CA LEU A 307 -10.71 10.09 10.46
C LEU A 307 -10.59 9.19 11.70
N GLY A 308 -10.68 9.78 12.90
CA GLY A 308 -10.72 9.04 14.17
C GLY A 308 -9.47 9.17 15.06
N GLU A 309 -8.39 9.84 14.63
CA GLU A 309 -7.28 10.24 15.51
C GLU A 309 -7.53 11.64 16.11
N ASP A 310 -6.93 11.92 17.28
CA ASP A 310 -6.85 13.28 17.83
C ASP A 310 -6.16 14.18 16.80
N GLU A 311 -6.80 15.31 16.45
CA GLU A 311 -6.36 16.21 15.37
C GLU A 311 -4.88 16.61 15.48
N ARG A 312 -4.32 16.59 16.70
CA ARG A 312 -2.90 16.87 16.98
C ARG A 312 -1.93 15.89 16.31
N TYR A 313 -2.38 14.70 15.91
CA TYR A 313 -1.57 13.68 15.23
C TYR A 313 -1.81 13.61 13.72
N ASN A 314 -2.74 14.41 13.19
CA ASN A 314 -2.99 14.47 11.76
C ASN A 314 -1.75 15.04 11.05
N ARG A 315 -1.25 14.32 10.04
CA ARG A 315 0.04 14.60 9.42
C ARG A 315 -0.04 14.66 7.91
N LYS A 316 0.67 15.63 7.33
CA LYS A 316 0.83 15.77 5.88
C LYS A 316 1.92 14.80 5.41
N LEU A 317 1.69 14.17 4.26
CA LEU A 317 2.67 13.32 3.60
C LEU A 317 3.92 14.17 3.31
N MET A 318 5.04 13.75 3.88
CA MET A 318 6.31 14.46 3.77
C MET A 318 6.98 14.14 2.44
N HIS A 319 7.42 15.21 1.76
CA HIS A 319 8.15 15.14 0.50
C HIS A 319 9.60 15.53 0.77
N MET A 320 10.48 14.55 0.98
CA MET A 320 11.90 14.81 1.20
C MET A 320 12.63 14.87 -0.14
N ALA A 321 13.42 15.92 -0.36
CA ALA A 321 14.23 16.05 -1.55
C ALA A 321 15.36 15.01 -1.56
N GLY A 322 15.55 14.36 -2.70
CA GLY A 322 16.59 13.37 -2.90
C GLY A 322 17.19 13.40 -4.28
N ILE A 323 18.26 12.64 -4.42
CA ILE A 323 18.86 12.27 -5.70
C ILE A 323 18.82 10.75 -5.84
N PHE A 324 18.81 10.27 -7.07
CA PHE A 324 18.96 8.84 -7.36
C PHE A 324 20.21 8.57 -8.19
N ILE A 325 20.82 7.43 -7.89
CA ILE A 325 22.09 6.99 -8.44
C ILE A 325 21.87 5.57 -8.95
N GLU A 326 22.37 5.31 -10.15
CA GLU A 326 22.34 3.98 -10.76
C GLU A 326 23.38 3.10 -10.08
N ASN A 327 22.97 1.89 -9.69
CA ASN A 327 23.88 0.94 -9.07
C ASN A 327 24.79 0.32 -10.13
N ASN A 328 26.04 -0.01 -9.76
CA ASN A 328 26.93 -0.72 -10.65
C ASN A 328 26.50 -2.19 -10.74
N GLU A 329 26.59 -2.81 -11.92
CA GLU A 329 26.26 -4.23 -12.16
C GLU A 329 27.00 -5.23 -11.25
N LYS A 330 28.12 -4.81 -10.65
CA LYS A 330 28.95 -5.64 -9.75
C LYS A 330 28.50 -5.64 -8.28
N ASP A 331 27.64 -4.71 -7.89
CA ASP A 331 26.91 -4.83 -6.63
C ASP A 331 25.67 -5.68 -6.93
N ASP A 332 25.37 -6.72 -6.15
CA ASP A 332 24.22 -7.65 -6.25
C ASP A 332 22.81 -6.97 -6.21
N LYS A 333 22.69 -5.72 -6.66
CA LYS A 333 21.53 -4.85 -6.62
C LYS A 333 21.37 -4.13 -7.96
N GLU A 334 20.78 -4.82 -8.93
CA GLU A 334 20.25 -4.17 -10.14
C GLU A 334 19.28 -3.03 -9.77
N GLY A 335 19.29 -1.95 -10.55
CA GLY A 335 18.39 -0.81 -10.42
C GLY A 335 19.00 0.44 -9.81
N PHE A 336 18.17 1.26 -9.19
CA PHE A 336 18.55 2.58 -8.68
C PHE A 336 18.54 2.62 -7.15
N SER A 337 19.45 3.39 -6.58
CA SER A 337 19.47 3.76 -5.16
C SER A 337 19.20 5.25 -5.00
N PHE A 338 18.44 5.64 -3.99
CA PHE A 338 18.24 7.05 -3.65
C PHE A 338 19.02 7.44 -2.40
N VAL A 339 19.35 8.73 -2.32
CA VAL A 339 20.01 9.39 -1.20
C VAL A 339 19.18 10.59 -0.79
N ILE A 340 18.87 10.71 0.50
CA ILE A 340 18.08 11.83 1.03
C ILE A 340 19.00 13.04 1.19
N ILE A 341 18.57 14.21 0.72
CA ILE A 341 19.31 15.45 0.92
C ILE A 341 19.01 15.98 2.31
N THR A 342 20.04 16.43 3.02
CA THR A 342 19.93 17.03 4.35
C THR A 342 20.37 18.48 4.33
N VAL A 343 19.75 19.28 5.19
CA VAL A 343 20.04 20.69 5.48
C VAL A 343 20.30 20.86 6.98
N ASP A 344 20.70 22.06 7.39
CA ASP A 344 20.77 22.38 8.82
C ASP A 344 19.36 22.30 9.43
N ALA A 345 19.29 21.94 10.72
CA ALA A 345 18.01 21.77 11.39
C ALA A 345 17.28 23.10 11.60
N SER A 346 15.95 23.06 11.51
CA SER A 346 15.06 24.16 11.89
C SER A 346 15.09 24.42 13.40
N GLU A 347 14.43 25.47 13.88
CA GLU A 347 14.41 25.77 15.31
C GLU A 347 13.75 24.61 16.11
N SER A 348 12.65 24.05 15.60
CA SER A 348 11.96 22.94 16.26
C SER A 348 12.79 21.66 16.34
N VAL A 349 13.60 21.38 15.32
CA VAL A 349 14.41 20.15 15.23
C VAL A 349 15.80 20.30 15.87
N SER A 350 16.34 21.52 15.95
CA SER A 350 17.69 21.82 16.45
C SER A 350 17.96 21.29 17.87
N LYS A 351 16.91 21.18 18.69
CA LYS A 351 16.96 20.63 20.05
C LYS A 351 17.23 19.12 20.08
N ILE A 352 16.88 18.43 18.99
CA ILE A 352 17.07 16.98 18.82
C ILE A 352 18.39 16.72 18.10
N HIS A 353 18.57 17.35 16.95
CA HIS A 353 19.69 17.07 16.05
C HIS A 353 20.05 18.32 15.24
N SER A 354 21.32 18.45 14.86
CA SER A 354 21.82 19.61 14.09
C SER A 354 21.43 19.60 12.61
N ARG A 355 20.83 18.51 12.14
CA ARG A 355 20.51 18.25 10.72
C ARG A 355 19.11 17.71 10.58
N MET A 356 18.50 18.00 9.44
CA MET A 356 17.21 17.45 9.05
C MET A 356 17.16 17.16 7.54
N PRO A 357 16.24 16.31 7.06
CA PRO A 357 15.97 16.20 5.63
C PRO A 357 15.54 17.54 5.03
N ALA A 358 15.93 17.79 3.78
CA ALA A 358 15.37 18.90 3.02
C ALA A 358 13.94 18.55 2.62
N ILE A 359 12.95 19.28 3.14
CA ILE A 359 11.53 19.00 2.93
C ILE A 359 10.96 19.99 1.93
N LEU A 360 10.23 19.50 0.93
CA LEU A 360 9.50 20.29 -0.06
C LEU A 360 8.07 20.49 0.45
N GLU A 361 7.76 21.70 0.90
CA GLU A 361 6.51 21.98 1.63
C GLU A 361 5.29 22.05 0.72
N THR A 362 5.47 22.61 -0.48
CA THR A 362 4.37 22.89 -1.41
C THR A 362 4.41 21.99 -2.64
N ASP A 363 3.24 21.81 -3.26
CA ASP A 363 3.14 21.10 -4.55
C ASP A 363 4.02 21.77 -5.61
N GLU A 364 4.14 23.10 -5.56
CA GLU A 364 4.98 23.86 -6.47
C GLU A 364 6.47 23.57 -6.25
N ASP A 365 6.93 23.47 -5.00
CA ASP A 365 8.31 23.10 -4.68
C ASP A 365 8.65 21.69 -5.18
N VAL A 366 7.70 20.75 -5.05
CA VAL A 366 7.84 19.39 -5.60
C VAL A 366 7.97 19.42 -7.12
N LEU A 367 7.12 20.17 -7.81
CA LEU A 367 7.15 20.29 -9.27
C LEU A 367 8.42 20.99 -9.76
N LYS A 368 8.86 22.06 -9.06
CA LYS A 368 10.12 22.77 -9.35
C LYS A 368 11.32 21.87 -9.16
N TRP A 369 11.34 21.10 -8.07
CA TRP A 369 12.42 20.16 -7.82
C TRP A 369 12.50 19.07 -8.90
N LEU A 370 11.35 18.55 -9.34
CA LEU A 370 11.29 17.43 -10.27
C LEU A 370 11.37 17.82 -11.76
N ASN A 371 11.18 19.09 -12.13
CA ASN A 371 11.18 19.55 -13.53
C ASN A 371 12.55 20.13 -13.94
N PRO A 372 13.42 19.35 -14.62
CA PRO A 372 14.73 19.83 -15.03
C PRO A 372 14.71 20.86 -16.16
N ASP A 373 13.69 20.85 -17.01
CA ASP A 373 13.60 21.73 -18.18
C ASP A 373 13.36 23.18 -17.77
N GLU A 374 12.50 23.37 -16.77
CA GLU A 374 12.15 24.69 -16.24
C GLU A 374 13.05 25.11 -15.08
N TYR A 375 13.57 24.13 -14.31
CA TYR A 375 14.40 24.38 -13.14
C TYR A 375 15.71 23.57 -13.20
N PRO A 376 16.77 24.18 -13.73
CA PRO A 376 18.11 23.60 -13.72
C PRO A 376 18.60 23.34 -12.29
N SER A 377 19.57 22.43 -12.15
CA SER A 377 20.04 21.93 -10.85
C SER A 377 20.50 23.02 -9.88
N ALA A 378 21.12 24.09 -10.35
CA ALA A 378 21.52 25.22 -9.51
C ALA A 378 20.32 26.01 -8.95
N ALA A 379 19.24 26.17 -9.73
CA ALA A 379 18.02 26.82 -9.29
C ALA A 379 17.22 25.91 -8.33
N ALA A 380 17.10 24.62 -8.66
CA ALA A 380 16.45 23.64 -7.82
C ALA A 380 17.12 23.51 -6.44
N ALA A 381 18.45 23.60 -6.37
CA ALA A 381 19.20 23.57 -5.11
C ALA A 381 18.81 24.70 -4.12
N ARG A 382 18.26 25.82 -4.61
CA ARG A 382 17.80 26.93 -3.75
C ARG A 382 16.53 26.59 -2.96
N LEU A 383 15.82 25.54 -3.35
CA LEU A 383 14.66 25.02 -2.62
C LEU A 383 15.07 24.26 -1.34
N LEU A 384 16.34 23.87 -1.24
CA LEU A 384 16.86 23.06 -0.13
C LEU A 384 17.12 23.95 1.09
N LYS A 385 16.09 24.17 1.90
CA LYS A 385 16.12 24.98 3.12
C LYS A 385 15.50 24.22 4.31
N PRO A 386 15.85 24.58 5.57
CA PRO A 386 15.16 24.06 6.75
C PRO A 386 13.67 24.41 6.72
N VAL A 387 12.86 23.53 7.29
CA VAL A 387 11.41 23.66 7.39
C VAL A 387 11.00 23.37 8.83
N GLU A 388 10.05 24.12 9.37
CA GLU A 388 9.56 23.83 10.72
C GLU A 388 8.67 22.59 10.74
N CYS A 389 8.97 21.67 11.66
CA CYS A 389 8.26 20.40 11.82
C CYS A 389 7.67 20.25 13.21
N THR A 390 6.64 19.42 13.32
CA THR A 390 6.13 18.95 14.60
C THR A 390 7.01 17.81 15.12
N VAL A 391 7.33 17.88 16.40
CA VAL A 391 8.21 16.93 17.09
C VAL A 391 7.41 16.21 18.17
N MET A 392 7.47 14.88 18.16
CA MET A 392 6.83 14.04 19.16
C MET A 392 7.84 13.09 19.80
N GLU A 393 8.00 13.14 21.13
CA GLU A 393 8.80 12.14 21.86
C GLU A 393 8.12 10.77 21.76
N THR A 394 8.90 9.72 21.51
CA THR A 394 8.40 8.35 21.35
C THR A 394 9.09 7.39 22.32
N ASN A 395 8.35 6.42 22.85
CA ASN A 395 8.89 5.37 23.73
C ASN A 395 9.53 4.20 22.96
N VAL A 396 9.89 4.40 21.68
CA VAL A 396 10.36 3.34 20.80
C VAL A 396 11.76 2.88 21.26
N LYS A 397 11.82 1.75 21.96
CA LYS A 397 13.05 0.96 22.12
C LYS A 397 13.25 0.15 20.84
N THR A 398 13.94 0.70 19.84
CA THR A 398 14.44 -0.16 18.77
C THR A 398 15.51 -1.07 19.38
N HIS A 399 15.24 -2.37 19.49
CA HIS A 399 16.32 -3.35 19.46
C HIS A 399 17.00 -3.17 18.10
N CYS A 400 18.10 -2.42 18.07
CA CYS A 400 19.07 -2.51 16.98
C CYS A 400 19.77 -3.86 17.10
N GLN A 401 19.05 -4.95 16.88
CA GLN A 401 19.70 -6.21 16.53
C GLN A 401 19.72 -6.30 15.02
N VAL A 402 20.89 -6.75 14.54
CA VAL A 402 21.24 -7.02 13.15
C VAL A 402 20.03 -7.60 12.41
N PRO A 403 19.70 -7.11 11.19
CA PRO A 403 18.59 -7.67 10.44
C PRO A 403 18.80 -9.18 10.28
N ASP A 404 17.79 -9.97 10.66
CA ASP A 404 17.68 -11.34 10.19
C ASP A 404 17.78 -11.35 8.66
N LYS A 405 18.20 -12.49 8.11
CA LYS A 405 18.63 -12.66 6.70
C LYS A 405 17.64 -12.11 5.63
N ASP A 406 16.40 -11.83 6.00
CA ASP A 406 15.33 -11.34 5.12
C ASP A 406 14.94 -9.85 5.32
N GLY A 407 15.62 -9.12 6.21
CA GLY A 407 15.58 -7.65 6.26
C GLY A 407 14.24 -6.99 6.64
N SER A 408 13.25 -7.72 7.17
CA SER A 408 11.98 -7.15 7.63
C SER A 408 11.93 -7.03 9.16
N ILE A 409 11.89 -5.79 9.66
CA ILE A 409 11.44 -5.51 11.04
C ILE A 409 9.94 -5.26 10.97
N GLN A 410 9.12 -6.24 11.36
CA GLN A 410 7.68 -6.04 11.59
C GLN A 410 7.44 -5.75 13.07
N MET A 411 7.17 -4.49 13.43
CA MET A 411 6.57 -4.11 14.71
C MET A 411 5.23 -3.40 14.47
N ARG A 412 4.20 -3.67 15.28
CA ARG A 412 2.81 -3.19 15.12
C ARG A 412 2.62 -1.77 15.70
N ILE A 413 1.84 -0.91 15.02
CA ILE A 413 1.52 0.49 15.40
C ILE A 413 0.96 0.65 16.82
N THR A 414 0.25 -0.34 17.36
CA THR A 414 -0.42 -0.28 18.68
C THR A 414 0.53 -0.08 19.85
N ASP A 415 1.84 -0.30 19.65
CA ASP A 415 2.87 -0.12 20.66
C ASP A 415 3.49 1.30 20.65
N PHE A 416 3.20 2.12 19.64
CA PHE A 416 3.92 3.38 19.37
C PHE A 416 3.25 4.65 19.92
N MET A 417 1.93 4.63 20.18
CA MET A 417 1.14 5.83 20.52
C MET A 417 0.52 5.83 21.92
N LYS A 418 0.99 4.98 22.83
CA LYS A 418 0.54 5.08 24.23
C LYS A 418 1.18 6.32 24.89
N PRO A 419 0.39 7.24 25.47
CA PRO A 419 0.95 8.29 26.30
C PRO A 419 1.79 7.67 27.42
N PRO A 420 2.86 8.34 27.89
CA PRO A 420 3.64 7.84 29.02
C PRO A 420 2.68 7.57 30.19
N SER A 421 2.68 6.32 30.66
CA SER A 421 1.84 5.94 31.78
C SER A 421 2.22 6.77 33.02
N PRO A 422 1.24 7.28 33.79
CA PRO A 422 1.54 8.04 34.99
C PRO A 422 2.38 7.16 35.92
N LYS A 423 3.56 7.67 36.30
CA LYS A 423 4.46 7.00 37.25
C LYS A 423 3.65 6.67 38.51
N LYS A 424 3.39 5.39 38.76
CA LYS A 424 2.88 4.96 40.06
C LYS A 424 3.90 5.37 41.11
N GLN A 425 3.54 6.34 41.95
CA GLN A 425 4.27 6.60 43.19
C GLN A 425 4.26 5.29 43.98
N LYS A 426 5.44 4.71 44.19
CA LYS A 426 5.61 3.60 45.11
C LYS A 426 5.21 4.11 46.50
N ARG A 427 4.17 3.53 47.07
CA ARG A 427 3.96 3.53 48.52
C ARG A 427 4.83 2.45 49.13
#